data_AF-A0A3D2XC30-F1
#
_entry.id   AF-A0A3D2XC30-F1
#
_cell.length_a   1.000
_cell.length_b   1.000
_cell.length_c   1.000
_cell.angle_alpha   90.00
_cell.angle_beta   90.00
_cell.angle_gamma   90.00
#
_symmetry.space_group_name_H-M   'P 1'
#
loop_
_entity.id
_entity.type
_entity.pdbx_description
1 polymer ?
#
loop_
_entity_poly.entity_id
_entity_poly.type
_entity_poly.pdbx_seq_one_letter_code
_entity_poly.pdbx_strand_id
1 'polypeptide(L)'
;MFAQQLPVQKVNNASLSYVLNNIRSTHKTETADIFVTVYSVSNKSGSAKQPETHEVTDNIYIAVSEFDEQPKQSLFVIKNLYAPGGFVLTKQPDQTIKLSFSYIEGKQRKKVEAIVKIDAVQAGKTEE
;
A
#
# COMPACT_ATOMS: atom_id res chain seq x y z
N MET A 1 -9.31 2.83 43.00
CA MET A 1 -8.99 2.65 41.57
C MET A 1 -7.49 2.67 41.43
N PHE A 2 -6.86 1.59 41.01
CA PHE A 2 -5.45 1.61 40.60
C PHE A 2 -5.41 1.90 39.10
N ALA A 3 -4.88 3.07 38.72
CA ALA A 3 -4.66 3.40 37.31
C ALA A 3 -3.44 2.64 36.82
N GLN A 4 -3.61 1.79 35.80
CA GLN A 4 -2.50 1.15 35.11
C GLN A 4 -1.71 2.22 34.35
N GLN A 5 -0.44 2.46 34.73
CA GLN A 5 0.45 3.29 33.93
C GLN A 5 0.89 2.52 32.68
N LEU A 6 0.57 3.05 31.50
CA LEU A 6 0.96 2.50 30.20
C LEU A 6 2.11 3.35 29.64
N PRO A 7 3.39 2.96 29.85
CA PRO A 7 4.52 3.76 29.39
C PRO A 7 4.55 3.82 27.86
N VAL A 8 4.44 5.03 27.31
CA VAL A 8 4.56 5.26 25.87
C VAL A 8 6.04 5.38 25.51
N GLN A 9 6.52 4.50 24.63
CA GLN A 9 7.90 4.51 24.16
C GLN A 9 8.01 5.15 22.78
N LYS A 10 9.02 5.99 22.59
CA LYS A 10 9.33 6.56 21.28
C LYS A 10 10.03 5.50 20.41
N VAL A 11 9.44 5.19 19.26
CA VAL A 11 10.05 4.33 18.24
C VAL A 11 10.98 5.17 17.36
N ASN A 12 12.27 4.85 17.36
CA ASN A 12 13.27 5.53 16.53
C ASN A 12 13.52 4.75 15.22
N ASN A 13 12.57 4.84 14.28
CA ASN A 13 12.70 4.26 12.95
C ASN A 13 12.21 5.27 11.91
N ALA A 14 13.14 5.99 11.28
CA ALA A 14 12.82 7.10 10.38
C ALA A 14 11.99 6.65 9.17
N SER A 15 12.28 5.47 8.59
CA SER A 15 11.54 4.94 7.44
C SER A 15 10.11 4.58 7.82
N LEU A 16 9.91 3.90 8.95
CA LEU A 16 8.59 3.57 9.45
C LEU A 16 7.81 4.84 9.82
N SER A 17 8.46 5.77 10.53
CA SER A 17 7.87 7.07 10.85
C SER A 17 7.46 7.82 9.58
N TYR A 18 8.30 7.83 8.54
CA TYR A 18 7.97 8.46 7.27
C TYR A 18 6.74 7.81 6.64
N VAL A 19 6.72 6.48 6.52
CA VAL A 19 5.60 5.75 5.94
C VAL A 19 4.32 6.06 6.70
N LEU A 20 4.29 5.83 8.02
CA LEU A 20 3.09 5.97 8.84
C LEU A 20 2.55 7.41 8.87
N ASN A 21 3.42 8.42 8.84
CA ASN A 21 2.99 9.82 8.82
C ASN A 21 2.58 10.33 7.43
N ASN A 22 2.79 9.56 6.37
CA ASN A 22 2.48 9.96 4.99
C ASN A 22 1.49 9.02 4.29
N ILE A 23 0.84 8.10 5.01
CA ILE A 23 -0.29 7.31 4.47
C ILE A 23 -1.42 8.28 4.08
N ARG A 24 -1.83 8.25 2.81
CA ARG A 24 -2.97 8.98 2.26
C ARG A 24 -4.25 8.15 2.26
N SER A 25 -4.14 6.88 1.89
CA SER A 25 -5.27 5.95 1.86
C SER A 25 -4.85 4.56 2.28
N THR A 26 -5.82 3.80 2.80
CA THR A 26 -5.65 2.41 3.21
C THR A 26 -6.84 1.60 2.70
N HIS A 27 -6.55 0.47 2.07
CA HIS A 27 -7.56 -0.48 1.59
C HIS A 27 -7.19 -1.86 2.11
N LYS A 28 -8.15 -2.59 2.68
CA LYS A 28 -7.90 -3.89 3.27
C LYS A 28 -8.94 -4.90 2.84
N THR A 29 -8.51 -6.15 2.71
CA THR A 29 -9.40 -7.30 2.56
C THR A 29 -8.69 -8.53 3.10
N GLU A 30 -9.45 -9.58 3.31
CA GLU A 30 -8.93 -10.83 3.85
C GLU A 30 -9.67 -12.02 3.26
N THR A 31 -8.97 -13.13 3.11
CA THR A 31 -9.56 -14.45 2.84
C THR A 31 -9.52 -15.28 4.11
N ALA A 32 -9.78 -16.58 4.03
CA ALA A 32 -9.57 -17.47 5.17
C ALA A 32 -8.09 -17.58 5.54
N ASP A 33 -7.19 -17.41 4.56
CA ASP A 33 -5.77 -17.76 4.71
C ASP A 33 -4.87 -16.52 4.85
N ILE A 34 -5.24 -15.40 4.20
CA ILE A 34 -4.40 -14.20 4.13
C ILE A 34 -5.16 -12.90 4.39
N PHE A 35 -4.47 -11.95 5.01
CA PHE A 35 -4.85 -10.55 5.16
C PHE A 35 -4.00 -9.69 4.23
N VAL A 36 -4.64 -8.86 3.40
CA VAL A 36 -3.94 -7.92 2.51
C VAL A 36 -4.34 -6.50 2.86
N THR A 37 -3.33 -5.64 3.06
CA THR A 37 -3.52 -4.19 3.18
C THR A 37 -2.69 -3.45 2.14
N VAL A 38 -3.35 -2.54 1.43
CA VAL A 38 -2.73 -1.63 0.47
C VAL A 38 -2.70 -0.23 1.06
N TYR A 39 -1.52 0.37 1.13
CA TYR A 39 -1.31 1.74 1.58
C TYR A 39 -0.85 2.60 0.40
N SER A 40 -1.53 3.71 0.13
CA SER A 40 -0.95 4.78 -0.67
C SER A 40 -0.18 5.72 0.24
N VAL A 41 1.12 5.89 0.02
CA VAL A 41 2.02 6.71 0.84
C VAL A 41 2.57 7.84 -0.01
N SER A 42 2.33 9.07 0.41
CA SER A 42 2.79 10.23 -0.34
C SER A 42 4.30 10.36 -0.32
N ASN A 43 4.88 10.61 -1.50
CA ASN A 43 6.30 10.94 -1.63
C ASN A 43 6.59 12.42 -1.34
N LYS A 44 5.73 13.11 -0.56
CA LYS A 44 5.73 14.57 -0.32
C LYS A 44 7.10 15.18 -0.60
N SER A 45 7.17 16.05 -1.62
CA SER A 45 8.41 16.73 -1.95
C SER A 45 8.90 17.50 -0.74
N GLY A 46 9.98 17.02 -0.13
CA GLY A 46 10.69 17.76 0.88
C GLY A 46 11.49 18.87 0.18
N SER A 47 10.84 19.99 -0.14
CA SER A 47 11.39 21.35 -0.11
C SER A 47 10.52 22.30 -0.92
N ALA A 48 10.10 23.39 -0.27
CA ALA A 48 9.86 24.65 -0.95
C ALA A 48 11.05 24.93 -1.90
N LYS A 49 10.80 25.06 -3.23
CA LYS A 49 11.58 25.84 -4.24
C LYS A 49 11.35 25.49 -5.72
N GLN A 50 10.32 24.74 -6.12
CA GLN A 50 9.93 24.62 -7.54
C GLN A 50 8.42 24.89 -7.71
N PRO A 51 8.02 26.02 -8.30
CA PRO A 51 6.61 26.41 -8.42
C PRO A 51 5.80 25.70 -9.53
N GLU A 52 6.37 24.83 -10.36
CA GLU A 52 5.75 24.57 -11.69
C GLU A 52 5.41 23.12 -12.04
N THR A 53 5.58 22.14 -11.12
CA THR A 53 5.02 20.78 -11.35
C THR A 53 4.46 20.22 -10.05
N HIS A 54 3.23 20.59 -9.73
CA HIS A 54 2.45 20.14 -8.56
C HIS A 54 2.08 18.64 -8.56
N GLU A 55 2.87 17.80 -9.22
CA GLU A 55 2.57 16.39 -9.39
C GLU A 55 3.23 15.59 -8.27
N VAL A 56 2.53 15.50 -7.14
CA VAL A 56 2.96 14.64 -6.03
C VAL A 56 2.73 13.18 -6.42
N THR A 57 3.80 12.39 -6.42
CA THR A 57 3.71 10.94 -6.60
C THR A 57 3.46 10.23 -5.28
N ASP A 58 2.90 9.03 -5.37
CA ASP A 58 2.72 8.14 -4.24
C ASP A 58 3.47 6.82 -4.47
N ASN A 59 3.94 6.22 -3.38
CA ASN A 59 4.35 4.82 -3.34
C ASN A 59 3.20 3.98 -2.83
N ILE A 60 2.93 2.86 -3.50
CA ILE A 60 1.91 1.90 -3.10
C ILE A 60 2.57 0.72 -2.41
N TYR A 61 2.29 0.57 -1.12
CA TYR A 61 2.74 -0.56 -0.33
C TYR A 61 1.65 -1.60 -0.25
N ILE A 62 1.99 -2.87 -0.48
CA ILE A 62 1.08 -4.02 -0.40
C ILE A 62 1.63 -4.93 0.68
N ALA A 63 1.00 -4.89 1.86
CA ALA A 63 1.31 -5.75 2.98
C ALA A 63 0.43 -7.00 2.93
N VAL A 64 1.02 -8.18 3.11
CA VAL A 64 0.34 -9.47 3.14
C VAL A 64 0.76 -10.22 4.39
N SER A 65 -0.18 -10.79 5.12
CA SER A 65 0.07 -11.64 6.29
C SER A 65 -0.80 -12.88 6.22
N GLU A 66 -0.27 -14.02 6.63
CA GLU A 66 -1.07 -15.22 6.93
C GLU A 66 -1.78 -15.07 8.28
N PHE A 67 -2.76 -15.94 8.53
CA PHE A 67 -3.40 -16.13 9.83
C PHE A 67 -2.91 -17.43 10.48
N ASP A 68 -1.74 -17.38 11.13
CA ASP A 68 -1.14 -18.51 11.86
C ASP A 68 -0.45 -18.02 13.15
N GLU A 69 -0.01 -18.93 14.02
CA GLU A 69 0.73 -18.61 15.26
C GLU A 69 2.05 -17.88 14.99
N GLN A 70 2.69 -18.22 13.87
CA GLN A 70 3.89 -17.55 13.35
C GLN A 70 3.63 -17.16 11.90
N PRO A 71 2.81 -16.12 11.67
CA PRO A 71 2.31 -15.83 10.34
C PRO A 71 3.45 -15.37 9.45
N LYS A 72 3.53 -15.92 8.24
CA LYS A 72 4.41 -15.36 7.22
C LYS A 72 3.90 -13.96 6.87
N GLN A 73 4.84 -13.02 6.70
CA GLN A 73 4.53 -11.63 6.36
C GLN A 73 5.42 -11.14 5.24
N SER A 74 4.82 -10.45 4.28
CA SER A 74 5.51 -9.87 3.13
C SER A 74 5.07 -8.43 2.89
N LEU A 75 6.00 -7.62 2.40
CA LEU A 75 5.74 -6.23 2.03
C LEU A 75 6.31 -5.97 0.64
N PHE A 76 5.43 -5.58 -0.29
CA PHE A 76 5.79 -5.19 -1.64
C PHE A 76 5.59 -3.69 -1.83
N VAL A 77 6.33 -3.09 -2.77
CA VAL A 77 6.21 -1.67 -3.06
C VAL A 77 6.25 -1.38 -4.57
N ILE A 78 5.31 -0.56 -5.04
CA ILE A 78 5.34 0.08 -6.35
C ILE A 78 5.65 1.56 -6.11
N LYS A 79 6.72 2.08 -6.73
CA LYS A 79 7.22 3.42 -6.43
C LYS A 79 6.79 4.45 -7.48
N ASN A 80 6.70 5.70 -7.03
CA ASN A 80 6.60 6.89 -7.88
C ASN A 80 5.41 6.89 -8.86
N LEU A 81 4.24 6.45 -8.42
CA LEU A 81 3.04 6.52 -9.24
C LEU A 81 2.43 7.92 -9.21
N TYR A 82 2.07 8.43 -10.38
CA TYR A 82 1.35 9.68 -10.52
C TYR A 82 -0.15 9.47 -10.32
N ALA A 83 -0.70 10.19 -9.34
CA ALA A 83 -2.12 10.18 -8.98
C ALA A 83 -2.77 8.78 -8.95
N PRO A 84 -2.19 7.80 -8.23
CA PRO A 84 -2.78 6.48 -8.16
C PRO A 84 -4.12 6.51 -7.42
N GLY A 85 -5.08 5.70 -7.86
CA GLY A 85 -6.40 5.68 -7.27
C GLY A 85 -7.31 4.59 -7.82
N GLY A 86 -8.54 4.52 -7.29
CA GLY A 86 -9.51 3.50 -7.66
C GLY A 86 -9.10 2.09 -7.21
N PHE A 87 -8.47 1.98 -6.03
CA PHE A 87 -8.06 0.70 -5.46
C PHE A 87 -9.28 -0.17 -5.15
N VAL A 88 -9.29 -1.38 -5.72
CA VAL A 88 -10.29 -2.42 -5.49
C VAL A 88 -9.56 -3.70 -5.12
N LEU A 89 -9.98 -4.32 -4.02
CA LEU A 89 -9.48 -5.62 -3.57
C LEU A 89 -10.63 -6.63 -3.65
N THR A 90 -10.51 -7.58 -4.57
CA THR A 90 -11.54 -8.59 -4.84
C THR A 90 -11.05 -9.98 -4.47
N LYS A 91 -11.73 -10.64 -3.54
CA LYS A 91 -11.46 -12.04 -3.18
C LYS A 91 -11.75 -12.93 -4.38
N GLN A 92 -10.83 -13.85 -4.68
CA GLN A 92 -10.97 -14.83 -5.75
C GLN A 92 -11.41 -16.19 -5.18
N PRO A 93 -12.00 -17.09 -6.00
CA PRO A 93 -12.41 -18.42 -5.54
C PRO A 93 -11.27 -19.28 -4.98
N ASP A 94 -10.03 -19.06 -5.44
CA ASP A 94 -8.82 -19.78 -5.02
C ASP A 94 -8.15 -19.20 -3.75
N GLN A 95 -8.90 -18.44 -2.94
CA GLN A 95 -8.43 -17.73 -1.74
C GLN A 95 -7.32 -16.70 -2.00
N THR A 96 -7.03 -16.36 -3.26
CA THR A 96 -6.17 -15.23 -3.60
C THR A 96 -6.95 -13.92 -3.60
N ILE A 97 -6.23 -12.79 -3.62
CA ILE A 97 -6.82 -11.46 -3.69
C ILE A 97 -6.36 -10.79 -4.98
N LYS A 98 -7.32 -10.34 -5.80
CA LYS A 98 -7.03 -9.49 -6.95
C LYS A 98 -7.04 -8.03 -6.50
N LEU A 99 -5.93 -7.34 -6.73
CA LEU A 99 -5.79 -5.90 -6.59
C LEU A 99 -5.95 -5.24 -7.96
N SER A 100 -6.89 -4.33 -8.09
CA SER A 100 -7.02 -3.45 -9.26
C SER A 100 -6.87 -1.99 -8.84
N PHE A 101 -6.14 -1.18 -9.60
CA PHE A 101 -6.05 0.26 -9.41
C PHE A 101 -5.68 0.96 -10.72
N SER A 102 -5.64 2.29 -10.70
CA SER A 102 -5.22 3.09 -11.84
C SER A 102 -4.16 4.12 -11.45
N TYR A 103 -3.38 4.57 -12.42
CA TYR A 103 -2.40 5.65 -12.28
C TYR A 103 -2.28 6.42 -13.59
N ILE A 104 -1.63 7.58 -13.56
CA ILE A 104 -1.36 8.39 -14.75
C ILE A 104 0.03 8.05 -15.29
N GLU A 105 0.12 7.78 -16.59
CA GLU A 105 1.39 7.71 -17.32
C GLU A 105 1.30 8.62 -18.55
N GLY A 106 2.16 9.64 -18.61
CA GLY A 106 2.04 10.70 -19.61
C GLY A 106 0.71 11.44 -19.48
N LYS A 107 -0.15 11.37 -20.51
CA LYS A 107 -1.50 11.98 -20.53
C LYS A 107 -2.64 10.97 -20.41
N GLN A 108 -2.32 9.70 -20.16
CA GLN A 108 -3.29 8.60 -20.14
C GLN A 108 -3.41 7.99 -18.74
N ARG A 109 -4.62 7.54 -18.40
CA ARG A 109 -4.88 6.79 -17.17
C ARG A 109 -4.78 5.31 -17.48
N LYS A 110 -3.76 4.64 -16.92
CA LYS A 110 -3.55 3.20 -17.06
C LYS A 110 -4.18 2.45 -15.91
N LYS A 111 -4.69 1.25 -16.18
CA LYS A 111 -5.18 0.31 -15.16
C LYS A 111 -4.16 -0.78 -14.93
N VAL A 112 -4.04 -1.18 -13.67
CA VAL A 112 -3.23 -2.31 -13.23
C VAL A 112 -4.14 -3.29 -12.54
N GLU A 113 -4.00 -4.57 -12.90
CA GLU A 113 -4.53 -5.68 -12.12
C GLU A 113 -3.37 -6.55 -11.66
N ALA A 114 -3.42 -7.05 -10.42
CA ALA A 114 -2.42 -7.95 -9.90
C ALA A 114 -3.06 -8.99 -8.98
N ILE A 115 -2.58 -10.22 -9.05
CA ILE A 115 -2.91 -11.26 -8.07
C ILE A 115 -1.90 -11.15 -6.92
N VAL A 116 -2.43 -10.99 -5.71
CA VAL A 116 -1.67 -10.87 -4.47
C VAL A 116 -1.68 -12.22 -3.76
N LYS A 117 -0.47 -12.73 -3.49
CA LYS A 117 -0.18 -13.94 -2.72
C LYS A 117 0.85 -13.59 -1.64
N ILE A 118 1.04 -14.49 -0.67
CA ILE A 118 1.99 -14.26 0.41
C ILE A 118 3.42 -14.00 -0.07
N ASP A 119 3.88 -14.71 -1.11
CA ASP A 119 5.24 -14.60 -1.62
C ASP A 119 5.40 -13.74 -2.88
N ALA A 120 4.30 -13.32 -3.48
CA ALA A 120 4.35 -12.66 -4.78
C ALA A 120 3.15 -11.76 -5.03
N VAL A 121 3.41 -10.67 -5.73
CA VAL A 121 2.40 -9.88 -6.43
C VAL A 121 2.68 -10.04 -7.93
N GLN A 122 1.77 -10.69 -8.64
CA GLN A 122 1.92 -10.99 -10.07
C GLN A 122 0.96 -10.11 -10.87
N ALA A 123 1.50 -9.27 -11.76
CA ALA A 123 0.68 -8.42 -12.62
C ALA A 123 -0.13 -9.27 -13.62
N GLY A 124 -1.45 -9.08 -13.63
CA GLY A 124 -2.31 -9.38 -14.77
C GLY A 124 -2.23 -8.21 -15.76
N LYS A 125 -2.39 -8.52 -17.05
CA LYS A 125 -2.24 -7.61 -18.20
C LYS A 125 -2.60 -6.13 -17.91
N THR A 126 -1.74 -5.23 -18.35
CA THR A 126 -2.05 -3.80 -18.47
C THR A 126 -2.94 -3.62 -19.70
N GLU A 127 -4.19 -3.20 -19.50
CA GLU A 127 -5.06 -2.77 -20.61
C GLU A 127 -4.99 -1.24 -20.74
N GLU A 128 -4.83 -0.77 -21.97
CA GLU A 128 -4.78 0.66 -22.36
C GLU A 128 -6.14 1.35 -22.27
#